data_AF-Q977M1-F1
#
_entry.id   AF-Q977M1-F1
#
_cell.length_a   1.000
_cell.length_b   1.000
_cell.length_c   1.000
_cell.angle_alpha   90.00
_cell.angle_beta   90.00
_cell.angle_gamma   90.00
#
_symmetry.space_group_name_H-M   'P 1'
#
loop_
_entity.id
_entity.type
_entity.pdbx_description
1 polymer ?
#
loop_
_entity_poly.entity_id
_entity_poly.type
_entity_poly.pdbx_seq_one_letter_code
_entity_poly.pdbx_strand_id
1 'polypeptide(L)'
;MMTCISWLVLKNNFDPKIIVLRKKIDENEVLEIIDDKKSSLFKSLLSRPKNSDIHIHSMKLHYECLLNISGKYVANYFRAATHSISVDSNVSEIVLGDGIFPVQTKSNFKKTLVGKRGKNKINLKLEEHVFVENEDELAFDHHGREIKFPFKLNSKTTENYPNQILEKNLANVKKTELTYDDAIEKLQSFLKKPLQDDVRKLEEEFVLREISEVYVPIYEARLIGPKKKIAIIRIDAVRNKIL
;
A
#
# COMPACT_ATOMS: atom_id res chain seq x y z
N MET A 1 -25.20 -20.69 -16.26
CA MET A 1 -24.87 -19.84 -17.42
C MET A 1 -23.42 -19.41 -17.20
N MET A 2 -22.49 -19.85 -18.06
CA MET A 2 -21.06 -19.56 -17.92
C MET A 2 -20.84 -18.05 -17.90
N THR A 3 -20.39 -17.51 -16.78
CA THR A 3 -19.79 -16.17 -16.69
C THR A 3 -18.50 -16.20 -17.50
N CYS A 4 -18.51 -15.63 -18.71
CA CYS A 4 -17.27 -15.28 -19.39
C CYS A 4 -16.57 -14.20 -18.56
N ILE A 5 -15.61 -14.61 -17.75
CA ILE A 5 -14.71 -13.69 -17.08
C ILE A 5 -13.61 -13.36 -18.09
N SER A 6 -13.77 -12.27 -18.83
CA SER A 6 -12.66 -11.75 -19.64
C SER A 6 -11.71 -10.99 -18.73
N TRP A 7 -10.72 -11.69 -18.18
CA TRP A 7 -9.56 -11.03 -17.58
C TRP A 7 -8.68 -10.49 -18.69
N LEU A 8 -8.81 -9.20 -18.99
CA LEU A 8 -7.83 -8.52 -19.82
C LEU A 8 -6.78 -7.88 -18.90
N VAL A 9 -5.65 -8.55 -18.71
CA VAL A 9 -4.46 -7.92 -18.15
C VAL A 9 -3.70 -7.32 -19.33
N LEU A 10 -3.79 -6.01 -19.51
CA LEU A 10 -2.88 -5.30 -20.42
C LEU A 10 -1.50 -5.23 -19.75
N LYS A 11 -0.72 -6.32 -19.86
CA LYS A 11 0.71 -6.30 -19.57
C LYS A 11 1.40 -5.52 -20.68
N ASN A 12 1.40 -4.19 -20.57
CA ASN A 12 2.36 -3.38 -21.31
C ASN A 12 3.77 -3.82 -20.89
N ASN A 13 4.73 -3.85 -21.83
CA ASN A 13 6.14 -3.90 -21.47
C ASN A 13 6.41 -2.72 -20.53
N PHE A 14 6.57 -3.01 -19.24
CA PHE A 14 6.81 -1.99 -18.24
C PHE A 14 8.32 -1.82 -18.08
N ASP A 15 8.77 -0.58 -18.22
CA ASP A 15 10.15 -0.19 -17.93
C ASP A 15 10.16 0.49 -16.56
N PRO A 16 10.76 -0.13 -15.51
CA PRO A 16 10.78 0.45 -14.18
C PRO A 16 11.49 1.79 -14.17
N LYS A 17 10.83 2.79 -13.59
CA LYS A 17 11.46 4.10 -13.40
C LYS A 17 12.46 4.04 -12.25
N ILE A 18 13.72 4.24 -12.57
CA ILE A 18 14.80 4.22 -11.59
C ILE A 18 14.98 5.62 -10.99
N ILE A 19 14.95 5.70 -9.66
CA ILE A 19 15.09 6.93 -8.88
C ILE A 19 16.14 6.70 -7.81
N VAL A 20 17.07 7.63 -7.64
CA VAL A 20 18.01 7.64 -6.52
C VAL A 20 17.73 8.86 -5.65
N LEU A 21 17.59 8.66 -4.35
CA LEU A 21 17.37 9.77 -3.42
C LEU A 21 18.68 10.50 -3.12
N ARG A 22 18.61 11.83 -3.05
CA ARG A 22 19.73 12.69 -2.72
C ARG A 22 20.09 12.58 -1.24
N LYS A 23 21.37 12.37 -0.95
CA LYS A 23 21.91 12.42 0.41
C LYS A 23 21.79 13.84 0.99
N LYS A 24 21.46 13.94 2.27
CA LYS A 24 21.43 15.21 3.02
C LYS A 24 22.56 15.38 4.00
N ILE A 25 23.28 14.30 4.30
CA ILE A 25 24.42 14.27 5.20
C ILE A 25 25.62 13.71 4.45
N ASP A 26 26.79 14.25 4.75
CA ASP A 26 28.05 13.74 4.22
C ASP A 26 28.66 12.64 5.11
N GLU A 27 29.83 12.15 4.71
CA GLU A 27 30.51 11.05 5.41
C GLU A 27 31.03 11.46 6.80
N ASN A 28 31.48 12.71 6.96
CA ASN A 28 32.00 13.21 8.23
C ASN A 28 30.88 13.37 9.25
N GLU A 29 29.74 13.94 8.83
CA GLU A 29 28.54 14.04 9.67
C GLU A 29 28.08 12.65 10.16
N VAL A 30 28.13 11.65 9.27
CA VAL A 30 27.78 10.27 9.62
C VAL A 30 28.76 9.69 10.64
N LEU A 31 30.07 9.94 10.49
CA LEU A 31 31.08 9.49 11.45
C LEU A 31 30.85 10.12 12.84
N GLU A 32 30.50 11.40 12.90
CA GLU A 32 30.16 12.08 14.16
C GLU A 32 28.94 11.45 14.83
N ILE A 33 27.86 11.21 14.06
CA ILE A 33 26.65 10.53 14.58
C ILE A 33 27.00 9.14 15.11
N ILE A 34 27.84 8.39 14.40
CA ILE A 34 28.28 7.06 14.83
C ILE A 34 29.11 7.17 16.10
N ASP A 35 30.06 8.10 16.19
CA ASP A 35 30.89 8.23 17.39
C ASP A 35 30.05 8.55 18.63
N ASP A 36 29.08 9.44 18.50
CA ASP A 36 28.15 9.82 19.58
C ASP A 36 27.27 8.66 20.05
N LYS A 37 26.84 7.80 19.12
CA LYS A 37 25.83 6.75 19.39
C LYS A 37 26.44 5.36 19.57
N LYS A 38 27.67 5.09 19.14
CA LYS A 38 28.24 3.73 19.12
C LYS A 38 28.24 3.07 20.49
N SER A 39 28.52 3.79 21.57
CA SER A 39 28.56 3.21 22.91
C SER A 39 27.22 2.68 23.42
N SER A 40 26.08 3.19 22.95
CA SER A 40 24.78 2.65 23.37
C SER A 40 24.52 1.25 22.83
N LEU A 41 25.11 0.89 21.68
CA LEU A 41 24.94 -0.43 21.06
C LEU A 41 25.64 -1.56 21.84
N PHE A 42 26.60 -1.18 22.70
CA PHE A 42 27.37 -2.11 23.52
C PHE A 42 27.05 -1.99 25.02
N LYS A 43 25.98 -1.26 25.37
CA LYS A 43 25.52 -1.14 26.75
C LYS A 43 25.10 -2.53 27.28
N SER A 44 25.57 -2.86 28.47
CA SER A 44 25.12 -4.01 29.26
C SER A 44 24.20 -3.53 30.40
N LEU A 45 23.61 -4.46 31.15
CA LEU A 45 22.72 -4.15 32.29
C LEU A 45 23.35 -3.19 33.32
N LEU A 46 24.69 -3.22 33.50
CA LEU A 46 25.39 -2.49 34.56
C LEU A 46 26.47 -1.52 34.06
N SER A 47 26.84 -1.56 32.77
CA SER A 47 27.90 -0.69 32.26
C SER A 47 27.72 -0.33 30.79
N ARG A 48 28.11 0.89 30.45
CA ARG A 48 28.26 1.37 29.07
C ARG A 48 29.76 1.57 28.82
N PRO A 49 30.35 0.93 27.81
CA PRO A 49 31.75 1.13 27.47
C PRO A 49 31.99 2.57 26.99
N LYS A 50 33.25 3.04 27.07
CA LYS A 50 33.62 4.35 26.54
C LYS A 50 33.62 4.30 25.02
N ASN A 51 33.45 5.45 24.37
CA ASN A 51 33.57 5.55 22.91
C ASN A 51 34.96 5.11 22.42
N SER A 52 36.02 5.38 23.19
CA SER A 52 37.39 4.93 22.89
C SER A 52 37.53 3.40 22.81
N ASP A 53 36.66 2.66 23.49
CA ASP A 53 36.72 1.19 23.54
C ASP A 53 35.99 0.53 22.35
N ILE A 54 35.41 1.35 21.46
CA ILE A 54 34.63 0.91 20.31
C ILE A 54 35.24 1.48 19.05
N HIS A 55 35.71 0.59 18.19
CA HIS A 55 36.32 0.91 16.93
C HIS A 55 35.30 0.81 15.79
N ILE A 56 35.28 1.81 14.91
CA ILE A 56 34.56 1.76 13.64
C ILE A 56 35.44 0.98 12.66
N HIS A 57 35.12 -0.29 12.44
CA HIS A 57 35.93 -1.17 11.60
C HIS A 57 35.77 -0.86 10.11
N SER A 58 34.56 -0.50 9.69
CA SER A 58 34.26 -0.12 8.31
C SER A 58 32.97 0.68 8.26
N MET A 59 32.87 1.58 7.29
CA MET A 59 31.64 2.25 6.93
C MET A 59 31.46 2.16 5.42
N LYS A 60 30.26 1.78 4.98
CA LYS A 60 29.94 1.63 3.56
C LYS A 60 28.62 2.32 3.25
N LEU A 61 28.56 2.97 2.10
CA LEU A 61 27.32 3.53 1.56
C LEU A 61 26.63 2.47 0.67
N HIS A 62 25.44 2.06 1.08
CA HIS A 62 24.57 1.18 0.33
C HIS A 62 23.43 1.96 -0.33
N TYR A 63 22.94 1.47 -1.46
CA TYR A 63 21.74 1.98 -2.11
C TYR A 63 20.69 0.89 -2.04
N GLU A 64 19.69 1.08 -1.18
CA GLU A 64 18.67 0.07 -0.92
C GLU A 64 17.39 0.40 -1.67
N CYS A 65 16.90 -0.53 -2.49
CA CYS A 65 15.72 -0.33 -3.32
C CYS A 65 14.43 -0.41 -2.49
N LEU A 66 13.59 0.61 -2.61
CA LEU A 66 12.17 0.53 -2.28
C LEU A 66 11.40 0.43 -3.59
N LEU A 67 10.54 -0.58 -3.70
CA LEU A 67 9.69 -0.76 -4.87
C LEU A 67 8.36 -0.04 -4.65
N ASN A 68 8.02 0.93 -5.48
CA ASN A 68 6.69 1.56 -5.51
C ASN A 68 5.94 1.12 -6.75
N ILE A 69 4.69 0.68 -6.59
CA ILE A 69 3.84 0.25 -7.71
C ILE A 69 2.48 0.92 -7.61
N SER A 70 1.98 1.44 -8.73
CA SER A 70 0.66 2.08 -8.80
C SER A 70 -0.15 1.53 -9.97
N GLY A 71 -1.47 1.55 -9.80
CA GLY A 71 -2.37 0.98 -10.79
C GLY A 71 -3.82 1.30 -10.50
N LYS A 72 -4.67 0.89 -11.43
CA LYS A 72 -6.11 1.09 -11.38
C LYS A 72 -6.80 -0.23 -11.67
N TYR A 73 -7.82 -0.53 -10.89
CA TYR A 73 -8.74 -1.63 -11.08
C TYR A 73 -10.11 -1.06 -11.39
N VAL A 74 -10.74 -1.58 -12.45
CA VAL A 74 -12.09 -1.24 -12.86
C VAL A 74 -12.92 -2.52 -12.89
N ALA A 75 -14.13 -2.45 -12.35
CA ALA A 75 -15.12 -3.49 -12.51
C ALA A 75 -16.47 -2.90 -12.90
N ASN A 76 -17.10 -3.51 -13.90
CA ASN A 76 -18.44 -3.19 -14.32
C ASN A 76 -19.31 -4.45 -14.22
N TYR A 77 -20.41 -4.39 -13.48
CA TYR A 77 -21.26 -5.56 -13.26
C TYR A 77 -22.68 -5.16 -12.89
N PHE A 78 -23.60 -6.12 -12.97
CA PHE A 78 -24.93 -5.97 -12.42
C PHE A 78 -25.05 -6.77 -11.12
N ARG A 79 -25.73 -6.22 -10.12
CA ARG A 79 -26.05 -6.92 -8.88
C ARG A 79 -27.53 -6.79 -8.53
N ALA A 80 -28.06 -7.79 -7.84
CA ALA A 80 -29.36 -7.65 -7.18
C ALA A 80 -29.26 -6.63 -6.04
N ALA A 81 -30.26 -5.75 -5.92
CA ALA A 81 -30.38 -4.79 -4.84
C ALA A 81 -31.84 -4.71 -4.36
N THR A 82 -32.01 -4.36 -3.09
CA THR A 82 -33.33 -4.10 -2.51
C THR A 82 -33.34 -2.71 -1.89
N HIS A 83 -34.15 -1.81 -2.46
CA HIS A 83 -34.34 -0.47 -1.94
C HIS A 83 -35.67 -0.36 -1.22
N SER A 84 -35.66 0.18 0.00
CA SER A 84 -36.89 0.41 0.76
C SER A 84 -37.39 1.84 0.57
N ILE A 85 -38.62 2.00 0.11
CA ILE A 85 -39.29 3.30 0.04
C ILE A 85 -40.42 3.38 1.06
N SER A 86 -40.66 4.58 1.59
CA SER A 86 -41.73 4.83 2.56
C SER A 86 -42.91 5.51 1.90
N VAL A 87 -44.07 4.88 1.97
CA VAL A 87 -45.33 5.33 1.35
C VAL A 87 -46.39 5.62 2.40
N ASP A 88 -47.47 6.29 2.01
CA ASP A 88 -48.56 6.59 2.93
C ASP A 88 -49.25 5.32 3.44
N SER A 89 -49.86 5.44 4.62
CA SER A 89 -50.38 4.28 5.34
C SER A 89 -51.57 3.58 4.65
N ASN A 90 -52.22 4.26 3.70
CA ASN A 90 -53.32 3.75 2.87
C ASN A 90 -52.85 3.14 1.55
N VAL A 91 -51.55 3.17 1.23
CA VAL A 91 -50.98 2.49 0.06
C VAL A 91 -50.69 1.03 0.41
N SER A 92 -51.18 0.10 -0.39
CA SER A 92 -50.99 -1.36 -0.23
C SER A 92 -49.89 -1.94 -1.12
N GLU A 93 -49.64 -1.33 -2.28
CA GLU A 93 -48.65 -1.76 -3.25
C GLU A 93 -48.20 -0.59 -4.14
N ILE A 94 -47.06 -0.76 -4.81
CA ILE A 94 -46.58 0.12 -5.88
C ILE A 94 -46.44 -0.71 -7.15
N VAL A 95 -46.90 -0.15 -8.27
CA VAL A 95 -46.68 -0.67 -9.61
C VAL A 95 -45.59 0.15 -10.29
N LEU A 96 -44.55 -0.49 -10.80
CA LEU A 96 -43.46 0.14 -11.55
C LEU A 96 -43.12 -0.71 -12.77
N GLY A 97 -43.42 -0.20 -13.96
CA GLY A 97 -43.41 -1.02 -15.18
C GLY A 97 -44.39 -2.19 -15.04
N ASP A 98 -43.91 -3.39 -15.31
CA ASP A 98 -44.69 -4.63 -15.16
C ASP A 98 -44.59 -5.25 -13.75
N GLY A 99 -43.83 -4.63 -12.84
CA GLY A 99 -43.60 -5.14 -11.48
C GLY A 99 -44.62 -4.62 -10.47
N ILE A 100 -45.09 -5.50 -9.57
CA ILE A 100 -45.95 -5.16 -8.42
C ILE A 100 -45.18 -5.40 -7.12
N PHE A 101 -45.07 -4.36 -6.29
CA PHE A 101 -44.28 -4.36 -5.06
C PHE A 101 -45.18 -4.09 -3.84
N PRO A 102 -45.54 -5.13 -3.06
CA PRO A 102 -46.44 -4.97 -1.92
C PRO A 102 -45.75 -4.34 -0.70
N VAL A 103 -46.55 -3.76 0.19
CA VAL A 103 -46.06 -3.31 1.51
C VAL A 103 -45.49 -4.45 2.33
N GLN A 104 -44.41 -4.17 3.06
CA GLN A 104 -43.85 -5.08 4.04
C GLN A 104 -44.90 -5.42 5.11
N THR A 105 -45.04 -6.70 5.40
CA THR A 105 -45.94 -7.20 6.45
C THR A 105 -45.48 -6.68 7.81
N LYS A 106 -46.22 -5.73 8.40
CA LYS A 106 -45.98 -5.28 9.77
C LYS A 106 -46.35 -6.44 10.70
N SER A 107 -45.42 -6.92 11.52
CA SER A 107 -45.69 -8.00 12.48
C SER A 107 -46.90 -7.63 13.35
N ASN A 108 -47.80 -8.59 13.58
CA ASN A 108 -49.11 -8.36 14.19
C ASN A 108 -49.07 -7.94 15.68
N PHE A 109 -47.91 -7.61 16.24
CA PHE A 109 -47.72 -7.47 17.69
C PHE A 109 -47.94 -6.06 18.28
N LYS A 110 -48.26 -5.03 17.49
CA LYS A 110 -48.56 -3.68 18.02
C LYS A 110 -49.60 -2.90 17.20
N LYS A 111 -50.73 -3.51 16.85
CA LYS A 111 -51.87 -2.77 16.23
C LYS A 111 -52.79 -2.08 17.25
N THR A 112 -52.49 -2.19 18.54
CA THR A 112 -53.31 -1.66 19.63
C THR A 112 -52.52 -0.67 20.49
N LEU A 113 -52.19 0.52 19.96
CA LEU A 113 -52.16 1.78 20.73
C LEU A 113 -51.81 2.98 19.82
N VAL A 114 -52.70 3.98 19.84
CA VAL A 114 -52.46 5.43 19.61
C VAL A 114 -52.06 5.92 18.21
N GLY A 115 -52.97 6.68 17.59
CA GLY A 115 -52.74 7.98 16.94
C GLY A 115 -51.60 8.11 15.92
N LYS A 116 -51.98 8.24 14.64
CA LYS A 116 -51.15 8.37 13.42
C LYS A 116 -50.56 7.03 12.94
N ARG A 117 -51.22 6.40 11.95
CA ARG A 117 -50.63 5.29 11.19
C ARG A 117 -49.33 5.79 10.55
N GLY A 118 -48.18 5.32 11.03
CA GLY A 118 -46.89 5.59 10.40
C GLY A 118 -46.83 5.04 8.97
N LYS A 119 -45.94 5.61 8.15
CA LYS A 119 -45.74 5.22 6.75
C LYS A 119 -45.57 3.71 6.59
N ASN A 120 -46.05 3.16 5.48
CA ASN A 120 -45.75 1.79 5.08
C ASN A 120 -44.39 1.77 4.39
N LYS A 121 -43.69 0.63 4.46
CA LYS A 121 -42.43 0.43 3.72
C LYS A 121 -42.67 -0.59 2.62
N ILE A 122 -42.12 -0.34 1.44
CA ILE A 122 -42.14 -1.26 0.30
C ILE A 122 -40.70 -1.57 -0.08
N ASN A 123 -40.38 -2.84 -0.32
CA ASN A 123 -39.08 -3.28 -0.80
C ASN A 123 -39.12 -3.44 -2.32
N LEU A 124 -38.38 -2.59 -3.01
CA LEU A 124 -38.19 -2.68 -4.45
C LEU A 124 -36.97 -3.57 -4.72
N LYS A 125 -37.22 -4.80 -5.16
CA LYS A 125 -36.18 -5.69 -5.68
C LYS A 125 -35.88 -5.28 -7.11
N LEU A 126 -34.64 -4.90 -7.37
CA LEU A 126 -34.18 -4.44 -8.68
C LEU A 126 -32.74 -4.86 -8.92
N GLU A 127 -32.22 -4.54 -10.10
CA GLU A 127 -30.81 -4.73 -10.43
C GLU A 127 -30.12 -3.38 -10.57
N GLU A 128 -28.95 -3.27 -9.97
CA GLU A 128 -28.06 -2.12 -10.13
C GLU A 128 -26.98 -2.46 -11.13
N HIS A 129 -26.70 -1.54 -12.06
CA HIS A 129 -25.48 -1.56 -12.85
C HIS A 129 -24.42 -0.78 -12.08
N VAL A 130 -23.42 -1.49 -11.58
CA VAL A 130 -22.40 -0.97 -10.67
C VAL A 130 -21.09 -0.83 -11.43
N PHE A 131 -20.53 0.37 -11.36
CA PHE A 131 -19.19 0.69 -11.81
C PHE A 131 -18.30 0.94 -10.59
N VAL A 132 -17.25 0.15 -10.45
CA VAL A 132 -16.23 0.28 -9.41
C VAL A 132 -14.93 0.70 -10.07
N GLU A 133 -14.32 1.74 -9.52
CA GLU A 133 -12.98 2.18 -9.88
C GLU A 133 -12.17 2.38 -8.60
N ASN A 134 -11.10 1.60 -8.45
CA ASN A 134 -10.16 1.73 -7.35
C ASN A 134 -8.77 1.98 -7.93
N GLU A 135 -8.12 3.04 -7.47
CA GLU A 135 -6.76 3.39 -7.84
C GLU A 135 -5.97 3.65 -6.57
N ASP A 136 -4.76 3.09 -6.50
CA ASP A 136 -3.87 3.29 -5.37
C ASP A 136 -2.44 2.90 -5.73
N GLU A 137 -1.54 3.12 -4.77
CA GLU A 137 -0.14 2.70 -4.80
C GLU A 137 0.24 1.84 -3.58
N LEU A 138 1.17 0.91 -3.79
CA LEU A 138 1.81 0.13 -2.73
C LEU A 138 3.32 0.32 -2.79
N ALA A 139 3.94 0.41 -1.61
CA ALA A 139 5.38 0.48 -1.47
C ALA A 139 5.92 -0.72 -0.68
N PHE A 140 7.06 -1.24 -1.12
CA PHE A 140 7.75 -2.37 -0.50
C PHE A 140 9.19 -2.01 -0.18
N ASP A 141 9.69 -2.51 0.95
CA ASP A 141 11.12 -2.46 1.26
C ASP A 141 11.93 -3.44 0.39
N HIS A 142 13.25 -3.39 0.51
CA HIS A 142 14.14 -4.24 -0.29
C HIS A 142 13.98 -5.74 0.02
N HIS A 143 13.30 -6.10 1.12
CA HIS A 143 12.95 -7.48 1.47
C HIS A 143 11.53 -7.87 1.02
N GLY A 144 10.83 -7.00 0.29
CA GLY A 144 9.47 -7.24 -0.20
C GLY A 144 8.37 -7.05 0.84
N ARG A 145 8.66 -6.42 1.98
CA ARG A 145 7.65 -6.12 3.01
C ARG A 145 6.95 -4.82 2.68
N GLU A 146 5.63 -4.81 2.78
CA GLU A 146 4.84 -3.61 2.56
C GLU A 146 5.17 -2.54 3.61
N ILE A 147 5.39 -1.31 3.16
CA ILE A 147 5.72 -0.16 4.00
C ILE A 147 4.90 1.06 3.58
N LYS A 148 4.73 1.98 4.52
CA LYS A 148 4.29 3.34 4.18
C LYS A 148 5.45 4.09 3.53
N PHE A 149 5.31 4.49 2.27
CA PHE A 149 6.35 5.20 1.55
C PHE A 149 6.75 6.51 2.28
N PRO A 150 8.00 6.63 2.76
CA PRO A 150 8.35 7.71 3.70
C PRO A 150 8.97 8.94 3.02
N PHE A 151 9.08 8.96 1.69
CA PHE A 151 9.79 9.99 0.95
C PHE A 151 8.87 10.82 0.06
N LYS A 152 9.26 12.07 -0.20
CA LYS A 152 8.65 12.91 -1.24
C LYS A 152 9.55 12.89 -2.47
N LEU A 153 9.03 12.51 -3.62
CA LEU A 153 9.79 12.44 -4.87
C LEU A 153 9.64 13.75 -5.66
N ASN A 154 10.73 14.50 -5.82
CA ASN A 154 10.81 15.68 -6.66
C ASN A 154 12.28 16.00 -7.00
N SER A 155 12.51 16.96 -7.89
CA SER A 155 13.85 17.34 -8.37
C SER A 155 14.84 17.82 -7.28
N LYS A 156 14.35 18.22 -6.10
CA LYS A 156 15.20 18.60 -4.96
C LYS A 156 15.62 17.41 -4.11
N THR A 157 14.83 16.33 -4.12
CA THR A 157 15.04 15.14 -3.29
C THR A 157 15.62 13.96 -4.06
N THR A 158 15.68 14.03 -5.39
CA THR A 158 16.24 13.00 -6.25
C THR A 158 17.55 13.44 -6.89
N GLU A 159 18.41 12.48 -7.17
CA GLU A 159 19.64 12.69 -7.92
C GLU A 159 19.38 12.71 -9.42
N ASN A 160 20.27 13.40 -10.14
CA ASN A 160 20.32 13.33 -11.60
C ASN A 160 21.12 12.09 -12.02
N TYR A 161 20.78 11.51 -13.17
CA TYR A 161 21.48 10.35 -13.75
C TYR A 161 21.54 9.13 -12.81
N PRO A 162 20.40 8.62 -12.32
CA PRO A 162 20.35 7.56 -11.32
C PRO A 162 21.10 6.29 -11.75
N ASN A 163 21.00 5.90 -13.03
CA ASN A 163 21.69 4.71 -13.57
C ASN A 163 23.21 4.79 -13.40
N GLN A 164 23.82 5.94 -13.72
CA GLN A 164 25.26 6.12 -13.58
C GLN A 164 25.72 6.05 -12.11
N ILE A 165 24.89 6.53 -11.17
CA ILE A 165 25.18 6.45 -9.73
C ILE A 165 25.17 4.99 -9.27
N LEU A 166 24.16 4.22 -9.69
CA LEU A 166 24.04 2.82 -9.32
C LEU A 166 25.12 1.95 -9.95
N GLU A 167 25.47 2.16 -11.23
CA GLU A 167 26.55 1.46 -11.91
C GLU A 167 27.91 1.66 -11.22
N LYS A 168 28.21 2.90 -10.79
CA LYS A 168 29.44 3.20 -10.03
C LYS A 168 29.48 2.53 -8.66
N ASN A 169 28.32 2.18 -8.11
CA ASN A 169 28.19 1.62 -6.76
C ASN A 169 27.66 0.18 -6.76
N LEU A 170 27.77 -0.54 -7.88
CA LEU A 170 27.08 -1.80 -8.15
C LEU A 170 27.26 -2.86 -7.04
N ALA A 171 28.44 -2.94 -6.44
CA ALA A 171 28.73 -3.85 -5.33
C ALA A 171 27.95 -3.55 -4.03
N ASN A 172 27.43 -2.34 -3.87
CA ASN A 172 26.70 -1.88 -2.69
C ASN A 172 25.21 -1.58 -2.98
N VAL A 173 24.73 -1.88 -4.18
CA VAL A 173 23.31 -1.75 -4.54
C VAL A 173 22.56 -2.98 -4.04
N LYS A 174 21.58 -2.78 -3.15
CA LYS A 174 20.67 -3.83 -2.66
C LYS A 174 19.36 -3.72 -3.43
N LYS A 175 19.15 -4.59 -4.41
CA LYS A 175 17.89 -4.69 -5.16
C LYS A 175 16.77 -5.29 -4.30
N THR A 176 15.54 -5.09 -4.73
CA THR A 176 14.38 -5.73 -4.11
C THR A 176 14.44 -7.25 -4.28
N GLU A 177 14.11 -7.99 -3.22
CA GLU A 177 13.88 -9.43 -3.24
C GLU A 177 12.51 -9.79 -3.86
N LEU A 178 11.55 -8.85 -3.85
CA LEU A 178 10.23 -9.01 -4.46
C LEU A 178 10.28 -8.85 -5.97
N THR A 179 9.73 -9.81 -6.71
CA THR A 179 9.63 -9.72 -8.17
C THR A 179 8.55 -8.71 -8.58
N TYR A 180 8.65 -8.16 -9.79
CA TYR A 180 7.63 -7.24 -10.29
C TYR A 180 6.26 -7.92 -10.48
N ASP A 181 6.24 -9.18 -10.93
CA ASP A 181 4.98 -9.93 -11.06
C ASP A 181 4.31 -10.12 -9.68
N ASP A 182 5.07 -10.49 -8.64
CA ASP A 182 4.53 -10.61 -7.28
C ASP A 182 4.00 -9.26 -6.74
N ALA A 183 4.68 -8.15 -7.05
CA ALA A 183 4.25 -6.81 -6.68
C ALA A 183 2.95 -6.41 -7.41
N ILE A 184 2.83 -6.75 -8.69
CA ILE A 184 1.61 -6.55 -9.49
C ILE A 184 0.46 -7.36 -8.90
N GLU A 185 0.66 -8.63 -8.56
CA GLU A 185 -0.37 -9.49 -7.95
C GLU A 185 -0.83 -8.97 -6.60
N LYS A 186 0.09 -8.46 -5.77
CA LYS A 186 -0.23 -7.80 -4.50
C LYS A 186 -1.09 -6.56 -4.73
N LEU A 187 -0.71 -5.69 -5.67
CA LEU A 187 -1.49 -4.49 -5.99
C LEU A 187 -2.88 -4.84 -6.56
N GLN A 188 -2.97 -5.83 -7.45
CA GLN A 188 -4.23 -6.32 -7.99
C GLN A 188 -5.16 -6.79 -6.87
N SER A 189 -4.64 -7.61 -5.95
CA SER A 189 -5.40 -8.12 -4.81
C SER A 189 -5.84 -7.00 -3.87
N PHE A 190 -4.99 -5.99 -3.66
CA PHE A 190 -5.30 -4.83 -2.83
C PHE A 190 -6.42 -3.96 -3.44
N LEU A 191 -6.39 -3.72 -4.75
CA LEU A 191 -7.38 -2.90 -5.44
C LEU A 191 -8.70 -3.63 -5.69
N LYS A 192 -8.66 -4.96 -5.83
CA LYS A 192 -9.85 -5.79 -6.00
C LYS A 192 -10.58 -5.98 -4.68
N LYS A 193 -11.55 -5.11 -4.43
CA LYS A 193 -12.48 -5.25 -3.28
C LYS A 193 -13.38 -6.48 -3.47
N PRO A 194 -13.79 -7.17 -2.38
CA PRO A 194 -14.71 -8.28 -2.48
C PRO A 194 -16.03 -7.82 -3.10
N LEU A 195 -16.46 -8.53 -4.15
CA LEU A 195 -17.76 -8.32 -4.76
C LEU A 195 -18.86 -8.92 -3.86
N GLN A 196 -20.08 -8.39 -3.99
CA GLN A 196 -21.24 -9.01 -3.34
C GLN A 196 -21.59 -10.34 -4.03
N ASP A 197 -22.27 -11.22 -3.29
CA ASP A 197 -22.80 -12.46 -3.84
C ASP A 197 -23.80 -12.17 -4.97
N ASP A 198 -23.85 -13.05 -5.98
CA ASP A 198 -24.81 -13.02 -7.09
C ASP A 198 -24.69 -11.81 -8.05
N VAL A 199 -23.47 -11.56 -8.54
CA VAL A 199 -23.19 -10.59 -9.62
C VAL A 199 -23.29 -11.22 -11.01
N ARG A 200 -23.85 -10.51 -11.98
CA ARG A 200 -23.96 -10.94 -13.39
C ARG A 200 -23.24 -9.96 -14.33
N LYS A 201 -22.77 -10.47 -15.47
CA LYS A 201 -22.04 -9.71 -16.52
C LYS A 201 -20.86 -8.90 -15.93
N LEU A 202 -20.02 -9.58 -15.15
CA LEU A 202 -18.83 -8.97 -14.58
C LEU A 202 -17.75 -8.80 -15.65
N GLU A 203 -17.37 -7.55 -15.90
CA GLU A 203 -16.24 -7.14 -16.72
C GLU A 203 -15.20 -6.51 -15.79
N GLU A 204 -13.99 -7.07 -15.75
CA GLU A 204 -12.89 -6.59 -14.91
C GLU A 204 -11.71 -6.16 -15.78
N GLU A 205 -11.09 -5.06 -15.41
CA GLU A 205 -9.86 -4.57 -16.04
C GLU A 205 -8.88 -4.12 -14.96
N PHE A 206 -7.61 -4.50 -15.13
CA PHE A 206 -6.51 -3.96 -14.35
C PHE A 206 -5.52 -3.25 -15.26
N VAL A 207 -5.19 -2.02 -14.90
CA VAL A 207 -4.25 -1.16 -15.61
C VAL A 207 -3.08 -0.84 -14.68
N LEU A 208 -1.92 -1.39 -14.99
CA LEU A 208 -0.66 -0.98 -14.35
C LEU A 208 -0.29 0.43 -14.81
N ARG A 209 -0.01 1.33 -13.89
CA ARG A 209 0.34 2.73 -14.21
C ARG A 209 1.84 2.95 -14.18
N GLU A 210 2.48 2.69 -13.04
CA GLU A 210 3.90 2.95 -12.84
C GLU A 210 4.51 1.92 -11.90
N ILE A 211 5.72 1.46 -12.23
CA ILE A 211 6.63 0.78 -11.31
C ILE A 211 7.85 1.69 -11.17
N SER A 212 8.20 2.00 -9.93
CA SER A 212 9.37 2.81 -9.58
C SER A 212 10.29 2.05 -8.64
N GLU A 213 11.57 2.00 -8.98
CA GLU A 213 12.63 1.58 -8.07
C GLU A 213 13.27 2.81 -7.42
N VAL A 214 13.02 3.00 -6.13
CA VAL A 214 13.52 4.14 -5.37
C VAL A 214 14.68 3.70 -4.48
N TYR A 215 15.90 4.04 -4.88
CA TYR A 215 17.12 3.71 -4.17
C TYR A 215 17.43 4.74 -3.08
N VAL A 216 17.45 4.26 -1.84
CA VAL A 216 17.74 5.06 -0.64
C VAL A 216 19.21 4.88 -0.25
N PRO A 217 20.00 5.97 -0.15
CA PRO A 217 21.35 5.90 0.36
C PRO A 217 21.36 5.64 1.88
N ILE A 218 21.90 4.49 2.29
CA ILE A 218 22.02 4.06 3.69
C ILE A 218 23.50 3.84 4.00
N TYR A 219 24.02 4.55 5.02
CA TYR A 219 25.33 4.24 5.57
C TYR A 219 25.22 3.06 6.52
N GLU A 220 26.03 2.02 6.32
CA GLU A 220 26.15 0.86 7.19
C GLU A 220 27.56 0.84 7.77
N ALA A 221 27.67 0.97 9.09
CA ALA A 221 28.94 0.91 9.78
C ALA A 221 29.02 -0.32 10.69
N ARG A 222 30.14 -1.03 10.58
CA ARG A 222 30.48 -2.18 11.41
C ARG A 222 31.35 -1.71 12.56
N LEU A 223 30.90 -1.99 13.77
CA LEU A 223 31.54 -1.57 15.01
C LEU A 223 32.08 -2.80 15.74
N ILE A 224 33.28 -2.68 16.29
CA ILE A 224 33.90 -3.70 17.13
C ILE A 224 34.08 -3.10 18.52
N GLY A 225 33.35 -3.64 19.49
CA GLY A 225 33.40 -3.23 20.89
C GLY A 225 34.16 -4.22 21.77
N PRO A 226 34.06 -4.06 23.10
CA PRO A 226 34.71 -4.94 24.07
C PRO A 226 34.39 -6.42 23.84
N LYS A 227 35.35 -7.29 24.16
CA LYS A 227 35.26 -8.74 23.94
C LYS A 227 35.04 -9.12 22.45
N LYS A 228 35.50 -8.28 21.52
CA LYS A 228 35.32 -8.45 20.06
C LYS A 228 33.86 -8.57 19.63
N LYS A 229 32.92 -8.04 20.43
CA LYS A 229 31.51 -8.02 20.05
C LYS A 229 31.35 -7.13 18.82
N ILE A 230 30.57 -7.60 17.84
CA ILE A 230 30.26 -6.85 16.63
C ILE A 230 28.86 -6.26 16.77
N ALA A 231 28.71 -5.00 16.38
CA ALA A 231 27.42 -4.36 16.17
C ALA A 231 27.41 -3.68 14.80
N ILE A 232 26.22 -3.53 14.23
CA ILE A 232 26.00 -2.77 12.99
C ILE A 232 25.12 -1.59 13.34
N ILE A 233 25.49 -0.42 12.85
CA ILE A 233 24.65 0.78 12.88
C ILE A 233 24.33 1.17 11.44
N ARG A 234 23.06 1.44 11.16
CA ARG A 234 22.57 1.86 9.85
C ARG A 234 21.97 3.25 9.97
N ILE A 235 22.34 4.16 9.07
CA ILE A 235 21.91 5.55 9.06
C ILE A 235 21.32 5.86 7.68
N ASP A 236 20.07 6.29 7.67
CA ASP A 236 19.39 6.82 6.49
C ASP A 236 19.94 8.21 6.15
N ALA A 237 20.67 8.32 5.03
CA ALA A 237 21.32 9.55 4.62
C ALA A 237 20.36 10.61 4.07
N VAL A 238 19.08 10.29 3.85
CA VAL A 238 18.05 11.20 3.35
C VAL A 238 17.28 11.85 4.51
N ARG A 239 17.07 11.10 5.59
CA ARG A 239 16.30 11.54 6.77
C ARG A 239 17.17 11.86 7.98
N ASN A 240 18.47 11.57 7.93
CA ASN A 240 19.38 11.65 9.07
C ASN A 240 18.83 10.86 10.28
N LYS A 241 18.52 9.57 10.06
CA LYS A 241 17.87 8.71 11.05
C LYS A 241 18.60 7.37 11.18
N ILE A 242 18.89 6.97 12.42
CA ILE A 242 19.36 5.61 12.72
C ILE A 242 18.19 4.62 12.56
N LEU A 243 18.42 3.52 11.83
CA LEU A 243 17.44 2.48 11.53
C LEU A 243 17.42 1.37 12.57
#